data_AF-B4GSB5-F1
#
_entry.id   AF-B4GSB5-F1
#
_cell.length_a   1.000
_cell.length_b   1.000
_cell.length_c   1.000
_cell.angle_alpha   90.00
_cell.angle_beta   90.00
_cell.angle_gamma   90.00
#
_symmetry.space_group_name_H-M   'P 1'
#
loop_
_entity.id
_entity.type
_entity.pdbx_description
1 polymer ?
#
loop_
_entity_poly.entity_id
_entity_poly.type
_entity_poly.pdbx_seq_one_letter_code
_entity_poly.pdbx_strand_id
1 'polypeptide(L)'
;MPCSPLNIGDQFPNFEAETSVGKIDFYDWMNDSWAILFSHPADFTPVCTTELARVAALIPEFLKRGVKPIALSCDTVESHKGWIEDIKSFGTCVITHLSHLSEILRVIDSLQLTQTKSVATPADWQQGGKCMVLPTVKGEDVPNLFPKGIETIEVPSGKGYLRTTPQP
;
A
#
# COMPACT_ATOMS: atom_id res chain seq x y z
N MET A 1 -17.53 -23.83 3.78
CA MET A 1 -17.08 -23.82 2.37
C MET A 1 -15.58 -23.61 2.37
N PRO A 2 -14.78 -24.31 1.54
CA PRO A 2 -13.37 -23.96 1.40
C PRO A 2 -13.29 -22.51 0.90
N CYS A 3 -12.54 -21.67 1.61
CA CYS A 3 -12.28 -20.30 1.19
C CYS A 3 -11.41 -20.35 -0.06
N SER A 4 -11.92 -19.91 -1.21
CA SER A 4 -11.11 -19.75 -2.41
C SER A 4 -10.09 -18.62 -2.17
N PRO A 5 -8.83 -18.78 -2.62
CA PRO A 5 -7.85 -17.70 -2.51
C PRO A 5 -8.32 -16.48 -3.30
N LEU A 6 -8.01 -15.29 -2.78
CA LEU A 6 -8.28 -14.02 -3.45
C LEU A 6 -7.29 -13.78 -4.59
N ASN A 7 -7.80 -13.33 -5.73
CA ASN A 7 -7.01 -12.88 -6.87
C ASN A 7 -7.06 -11.35 -6.96
N ILE A 8 -6.12 -10.77 -7.74
CA ILE A 8 -6.13 -9.34 -8.02
C ILE A 8 -7.40 -8.98 -8.80
N GLY A 9 -8.16 -8.00 -8.29
CA GLY A 9 -9.42 -7.55 -8.88
C GLY A 9 -10.66 -8.21 -8.28
N ASP A 10 -10.51 -9.25 -7.45
CA ASP A 10 -11.62 -9.82 -6.70
C ASP A 10 -12.12 -8.81 -5.65
N GLN A 11 -13.44 -8.79 -5.44
CA GLN A 11 -14.03 -8.04 -4.35
C GLN A 11 -13.63 -8.70 -3.02
N PHE A 12 -12.94 -7.95 -2.16
CA PHE A 12 -12.51 -8.44 -0.84
C PHE A 12 -13.73 -8.76 0.04
N PRO A 13 -13.78 -9.84 0.84
CA PRO A 13 -14.95 -10.19 1.62
C PRO A 13 -15.35 -9.07 2.61
N ASN A 14 -16.65 -8.78 2.68
CA ASN A 14 -17.18 -8.03 3.83
C ASN A 14 -17.41 -8.99 4.99
N PHE A 15 -16.83 -8.68 6.15
CA PHE A 15 -16.93 -9.49 7.35
C PHE A 15 -17.22 -8.63 8.57
N GLU A 16 -17.84 -9.26 9.57
CA GLU A 16 -17.94 -8.70 10.91
C GLU A 16 -16.89 -9.34 11.82
N ALA A 17 -16.20 -8.54 12.63
CA ALA A 17 -15.21 -9.04 13.57
C ALA A 17 -15.16 -8.20 14.86
N GLU A 18 -14.89 -8.86 15.98
CA GLU A 18 -14.49 -8.18 17.22
C GLU A 18 -13.04 -7.71 17.11
N THR A 19 -12.78 -6.45 17.48
CA THR A 19 -11.43 -5.86 17.39
C THR A 19 -11.04 -5.19 18.71
N SER A 20 -9.78 -4.73 18.81
CA SER A 20 -9.30 -3.97 19.95
C SER A 20 -10.05 -2.66 20.19
N VAL A 21 -10.75 -2.13 19.18
CA VAL A 21 -11.55 -0.88 19.25
C VAL A 21 -13.06 -1.13 19.17
N GLY A 22 -13.50 -2.38 19.31
CA GLY A 22 -14.90 -2.79 19.25
C GLY A 22 -15.25 -3.57 17.99
N LYS A 23 -16.51 -3.98 17.87
CA LYS A 23 -17.00 -4.72 16.71
C LYS A 23 -17.02 -3.84 15.45
N ILE A 24 -16.59 -4.38 14.32
CA ILE A 24 -16.65 -3.72 13.01
C ILE A 24 -17.45 -4.55 12.01
N ASP A 25 -18.11 -3.88 11.07
CA ASP A 25 -18.34 -4.37 9.70
C ASP A 25 -17.19 -3.80 8.84
N PHE A 26 -16.54 -4.65 8.05
CA PHE A 26 -15.30 -4.26 7.36
C PHE A 26 -15.52 -3.14 6.34
N TYR A 27 -16.62 -3.18 5.59
CA TYR A 27 -16.91 -2.17 4.58
C TYR A 27 -17.35 -0.85 5.20
N ASP A 28 -18.18 -0.89 6.25
CA ASP A 28 -18.57 0.32 6.99
C ASP A 28 -17.35 0.97 7.65
N TRP A 29 -16.45 0.16 8.22
CA TRP A 29 -15.19 0.65 8.82
C TRP A 29 -14.26 1.27 7.76
N MET A 30 -14.11 0.62 6.60
CA MET A 30 -13.29 1.10 5.50
C MET A 30 -13.87 2.41 4.93
N ASN A 31 -15.18 2.46 4.72
CA ASN A 31 -15.90 3.51 3.99
C ASN A 31 -15.22 3.76 2.62
N ASP A 32 -15.13 5.01 2.16
CA ASP A 32 -14.46 5.39 0.90
C ASP A 32 -12.92 5.45 1.00
N SER A 33 -12.31 4.91 2.07
CA SER A 33 -10.85 4.91 2.25
C SER A 33 -10.23 3.68 1.61
N TRP A 34 -8.97 3.80 1.18
CA TRP A 34 -8.16 2.61 0.94
C TRP A 34 -7.90 1.90 2.28
N ALA A 35 -7.71 0.57 2.26
CA ALA A 35 -7.29 -0.15 3.45
C ALA A 35 -6.14 -1.11 3.14
N ILE A 36 -5.34 -1.40 4.18
CA ILE A 36 -4.35 -2.47 4.15
C ILE A 36 -4.58 -3.37 5.36
N LEU A 37 -4.75 -4.65 5.08
CA LEU A 37 -4.87 -5.70 6.09
C LEU A 37 -3.54 -6.44 6.22
N PHE A 38 -2.95 -6.40 7.41
CA PHE A 38 -1.74 -7.13 7.76
C PHE A 38 -2.09 -8.31 8.65
N SER A 39 -1.67 -9.52 8.29
CA SER A 39 -1.79 -10.68 9.18
C SER A 39 -0.48 -10.95 9.89
N HIS A 40 -0.52 -11.30 11.18
CA HIS A 40 0.62 -11.83 11.92
C HIS A 40 0.27 -13.20 12.56
N PRO A 41 1.24 -14.11 12.75
CA PRO A 41 0.94 -15.47 13.24
C PRO A 41 0.40 -15.53 14.66
N ALA A 42 0.97 -14.74 15.58
CA ALA A 42 0.60 -14.73 16.99
C ALA A 42 1.07 -13.46 17.72
N ASP A 43 0.30 -13.04 18.71
CA ASP A 43 0.69 -12.03 19.69
C ASP A 43 1.91 -12.46 20.51
N PHE A 44 2.58 -11.50 21.16
CA PHE A 44 3.74 -11.74 22.03
C PHE A 44 4.92 -12.44 21.33
N THR A 45 5.04 -12.28 20.01
CA THR A 45 6.17 -12.79 19.22
C THR A 45 7.12 -11.65 18.82
N PRO A 46 8.45 -11.89 18.79
CA PRO A 46 9.43 -10.81 18.67
C PRO A 46 9.35 -10.10 17.31
N VAL A 47 9.27 -10.85 16.20
CA VAL A 47 9.24 -10.26 14.85
C VAL A 47 7.98 -9.42 14.66
N CYS A 48 6.80 -9.96 15.00
CA CYS A 48 5.53 -9.26 14.83
C CYS A 48 5.44 -8.01 15.71
N THR A 49 6.08 -8.01 16.89
CA THR A 49 6.17 -6.82 17.75
C THR A 49 6.94 -5.71 17.03
N THR A 50 8.07 -6.04 16.40
CA THR A 50 8.86 -5.06 15.64
C THR A 50 8.14 -4.54 14.39
N GLU A 51 7.43 -5.42 13.68
CA GLU A 51 6.67 -5.06 12.46
C GLU A 51 5.49 -4.15 12.78
N LEU A 52 4.65 -4.50 13.77
CA LEU A 52 3.50 -3.69 14.16
C LEU A 52 3.90 -2.39 14.85
N ALA A 53 5.01 -2.35 15.59
CA ALA A 53 5.54 -1.10 16.13
C ALA A 53 5.90 -0.13 15.02
N ARG A 54 6.48 -0.64 13.92
CA ARG A 54 6.81 0.18 12.75
C ARG A 54 5.55 0.62 11.98
N VAL A 55 4.55 -0.26 11.82
CA VAL A 55 3.24 0.14 11.25
C VAL A 55 2.63 1.25 12.11
N ALA A 56 2.61 1.09 13.43
CA ALA A 56 2.07 2.09 14.36
C ALA A 56 2.76 3.44 14.22
N ALA A 57 4.09 3.46 14.11
CA ALA A 57 4.86 4.69 13.88
C ALA A 57 4.57 5.34 12.51
N LEU A 58 4.15 4.56 11.51
CA LEU A 58 3.82 5.03 10.16
C LEU A 58 2.34 5.32 9.94
N ILE A 59 1.45 5.09 10.92
CA ILE A 59 0.02 5.40 10.82
C ILE A 59 -0.23 6.80 10.25
N PRO A 60 0.46 7.88 10.69
CA PRO A 60 0.25 9.22 10.11
C PRO A 60 0.51 9.28 8.59
N GLU A 61 1.49 8.54 8.07
CA GLU A 61 1.81 8.50 6.64
C GLU A 61 0.77 7.72 5.82
N PHE A 62 0.17 6.67 6.39
CA PHE A 62 -0.97 5.97 5.79
C PHE A 62 -2.21 6.86 5.74
N LEU A 63 -2.54 7.51 6.87
CA LEU A 63 -3.70 8.39 6.97
C LEU A 63 -3.59 9.60 6.02
N LYS A 64 -2.38 10.17 5.85
CA LYS A 64 -2.12 11.23 4.88
C LYS A 64 -2.45 10.84 3.44
N ARG A 65 -2.39 9.54 3.12
CA ARG A 65 -2.73 8.96 1.81
C ARG A 65 -4.18 8.46 1.75
N GLY A 66 -4.98 8.67 2.79
CA GLY A 66 -6.34 8.13 2.87
C GLY A 66 -6.37 6.60 2.99
N VAL A 67 -5.34 6.00 3.58
CA VAL A 67 -5.22 4.54 3.80
C VAL A 67 -5.42 4.21 5.28
N LYS A 68 -6.29 3.24 5.58
CA LYS A 68 -6.52 2.70 6.91
C LYS A 68 -5.80 1.35 7.10
N PRO A 69 -4.75 1.26 7.93
CA PRO A 69 -4.16 -0.02 8.28
C PRO A 69 -5.01 -0.77 9.32
N ILE A 70 -5.11 -2.09 9.18
CA ILE A 70 -5.71 -3.00 10.17
C ILE A 70 -4.85 -4.27 10.29
N ALA A 71 -4.65 -4.75 11.51
CA ALA A 71 -3.88 -5.97 11.80
C ALA A 71 -4.80 -7.12 12.23
N LEU A 72 -4.41 -8.35 11.93
CA LEU A 72 -5.18 -9.57 12.22
C LEU A 72 -4.26 -10.71 12.68
N SER A 73 -4.63 -11.38 13.77
CA SER A 73 -4.17 -12.74 14.08
C SER A 73 -5.34 -13.58 14.59
N CYS A 74 -5.06 -14.83 14.96
CA CYS A 74 -6.05 -15.75 15.52
C CYS A 74 -6.12 -15.70 17.06
N ASP A 75 -5.46 -14.73 17.70
CA ASP A 75 -5.51 -14.54 19.16
C ASP A 75 -6.78 -13.80 19.60
N THR A 76 -7.02 -13.72 20.91
CA THR A 76 -8.20 -13.04 21.45
C THR A 76 -8.03 -11.52 21.51
N VAL A 77 -9.13 -10.78 21.55
CA VAL A 77 -9.13 -9.32 21.73
C VAL A 77 -8.46 -8.90 23.03
N GLU A 78 -8.60 -9.70 24.10
CA GLU A 78 -7.92 -9.48 25.38
C GLU A 78 -6.40 -9.61 25.23
N SER A 79 -5.93 -10.60 24.48
CA SER A 79 -4.52 -10.78 24.15
C SER A 79 -3.97 -9.57 23.40
N HIS A 80 -4.67 -9.12 22.35
CA HIS A 80 -4.27 -7.95 21.58
C HIS A 80 -4.13 -6.70 22.45
N LYS A 81 -5.08 -6.46 23.35
CA LYS A 81 -5.05 -5.30 24.25
C LYS A 81 -3.84 -5.31 25.17
N GLY A 82 -3.46 -6.48 25.69
CA GLY A 82 -2.24 -6.63 26.49
C GLY A 82 -0.98 -6.36 25.65
N TRP A 83 -0.91 -6.97 24.48
CA TRP A 83 0.27 -6.90 23.62
C TRP A 83 0.49 -5.54 22.95
N ILE A 84 -0.58 -4.77 22.71
CA ILE A 84 -0.49 -3.39 22.19
C ILE A 84 0.42 -2.51 23.07
N GLU A 85 0.44 -2.72 24.39
CA GLU A 85 1.31 -1.95 25.28
C GLU A 85 2.79 -2.32 25.10
N ASP A 86 3.11 -3.59 24.83
CA ASP A 86 4.47 -4.02 24.48
C ASP A 86 4.94 -3.42 23.15
N ILE A 87 4.05 -3.41 22.15
CA ILE A 87 4.31 -2.79 20.84
C ILE A 87 4.61 -1.29 21.00
N LYS A 88 3.79 -0.57 21.77
CA LYS A 88 3.99 0.86 22.06
C LYS A 88 5.31 1.09 22.79
N SER A 89 5.57 0.28 23.83
CA SER A 89 6.81 0.34 24.62
C SER A 89 8.05 0.17 23.72
N PHE A 90 8.06 -0.86 22.89
CA PHE A 90 9.15 -1.08 21.94
C PHE A 90 9.28 0.05 20.91
N GLY A 91 8.17 0.50 20.32
CA GLY A 91 8.16 1.57 19.33
C GLY A 91 8.71 2.90 19.85
N THR A 92 8.55 3.17 21.15
CA THR A 92 9.18 4.35 21.80
C THR A 92 10.66 4.15 22.10
N CYS A 93 11.09 2.92 22.40
CA CYS A 93 12.49 2.58 22.73
C CYS A 93 13.40 2.57 21.49
N VAL A 94 12.84 2.25 20.33
CA VAL A 94 13.62 1.98 19.13
C VAL A 94 13.12 2.86 17.97
N ILE A 95 13.76 4.01 17.76
CA ILE A 95 13.70 4.69 16.45
C ILE A 95 14.57 3.88 15.48
N THR A 96 14.13 2.68 15.10
CA THR A 96 14.78 1.91 14.05
C THR A 96 14.21 2.30 12.71
N HIS A 97 15.11 2.69 11.81
CA HIS A 97 14.87 2.75 10.38
C HIS A 97 14.69 1.33 9.82
N LEU A 98 13.59 0.66 10.16
CA LEU A 98 13.18 -0.57 9.47
C LEU A 98 12.64 -0.14 8.09
N SER A 99 13.49 -0.33 7.07
CA SER A 99 13.34 0.15 5.70
C SER A 99 12.29 -0.59 4.88
N HIS A 100 11.88 -1.81 5.26
CA HIS A 100 10.97 -2.58 4.40
C HIS A 100 9.53 -2.06 4.40
N LEU A 101 9.07 -1.41 5.47
CA LEU A 101 7.72 -0.84 5.53
C LEU A 101 7.57 0.44 4.70
N SER A 102 8.67 1.09 4.28
CA SER A 102 8.56 2.17 3.28
C SER A 102 8.21 1.66 1.90
N GLU A 103 8.50 0.39 1.59
CA GLU A 103 8.09 -0.21 0.31
C GLU A 103 6.57 -0.32 0.21
N ILE A 104 5.87 -0.59 1.32
CA ILE A 104 4.41 -0.59 1.34
C ILE A 104 3.88 0.82 1.01
N LEU A 105 4.44 1.87 1.62
CA LEU A 105 4.07 3.26 1.29
C LEU A 105 4.39 3.60 -0.17
N ARG A 106 5.53 3.16 -0.70
CA ARG A 106 5.93 3.36 -2.10
C ARG A 106 4.98 2.68 -3.08
N VAL A 107 4.52 1.47 -2.77
CA VAL A 107 3.53 0.74 -3.57
C VAL A 107 2.16 1.42 -3.51
N ILE A 108 1.73 1.93 -2.35
CA ILE A 108 0.50 2.75 -2.25
C ILE A 108 0.59 3.97 -3.16
N ASP A 109 1.71 4.71 -3.09
CA ASP A 109 1.94 5.90 -3.93
C ASP A 109 1.85 5.55 -5.43
N SER A 110 2.41 4.41 -5.83
CA SER A 110 2.30 3.88 -7.19
C SER A 110 0.86 3.51 -7.57
N LEU A 111 0.14 2.76 -6.72
CA LEU A 111 -1.24 2.35 -6.98
C LEU A 111 -2.18 3.55 -7.14
N GLN A 112 -2.08 4.53 -6.24
CA GLN A 112 -2.91 5.73 -6.28
C GLN A 112 -2.58 6.62 -7.50
N LEU A 113 -1.29 6.73 -7.86
CA LEU A 113 -0.87 7.45 -9.07
C LEU A 113 -1.43 6.77 -10.33
N THR A 114 -1.26 5.46 -10.45
CA THR A 114 -1.63 4.68 -11.65
C THR A 114 -3.14 4.46 -11.77
N GLN A 115 -3.90 4.61 -10.68
CA GLN A 115 -5.36 4.63 -10.73
C GLN A 115 -5.91 5.83 -11.51
N THR A 116 -5.24 6.99 -11.42
CA THR A 116 -5.78 8.27 -11.95
C THR A 116 -5.04 8.79 -13.17
N LYS A 117 -3.82 8.29 -13.42
CA LYS A 117 -2.95 8.75 -14.50
C LYS A 117 -2.60 7.59 -15.42
N SER A 118 -2.52 7.86 -16.73
CA SER A 118 -2.20 6.86 -17.76
C SER A 118 -0.70 6.51 -17.81
N VAL A 119 -0.11 6.20 -16.67
CA VAL A 119 1.30 5.83 -16.50
C VAL A 119 1.43 4.51 -15.73
N ALA A 120 2.62 3.93 -15.75
CA ALA A 120 3.07 2.89 -14.85
C ALA A 120 4.38 3.32 -14.17
N THR A 121 4.62 2.89 -12.94
CA THR A 121 5.89 3.18 -12.25
C THR A 121 6.95 2.14 -12.64
N PRO A 122 8.16 2.55 -13.09
CA PRO A 122 9.24 1.61 -13.43
C PRO A 122 9.80 0.90 -12.19
N ALA A 123 10.73 -0.04 -12.43
CA ALA A 123 11.52 -0.65 -11.36
C ALA A 123 12.20 0.42 -10.49
N ASP A 124 12.23 0.18 -9.17
CA ASP A 124 12.84 1.06 -8.16
C ASP A 124 12.31 2.51 -8.13
N TRP A 125 11.16 2.76 -8.76
CA TRP A 125 10.54 4.09 -8.81
C TRP A 125 10.32 4.68 -7.42
N GLN A 126 10.63 5.97 -7.29
CA GLN A 126 10.40 6.78 -6.10
C GLN A 126 9.41 7.91 -6.42
N GLN A 127 8.63 8.33 -5.42
CA GLN A 127 7.68 9.44 -5.55
C GLN A 127 8.39 10.71 -6.06
N GLY A 128 7.83 11.29 -7.12
CA GLY A 128 8.39 12.42 -7.88
C GLY A 128 9.27 12.02 -9.08
N GLY A 129 9.59 10.74 -9.23
CA GLY A 129 10.45 10.23 -10.31
C GLY A 129 9.77 10.17 -11.69
N LYS A 130 10.53 9.70 -12.70
CA LYS A 130 9.97 9.45 -14.03
C LYS A 130 9.04 8.24 -14.00
N CYS A 131 7.94 8.32 -14.75
CA CYS A 131 7.00 7.22 -14.96
C CYS A 131 7.08 6.72 -16.41
N MET A 132 6.62 5.50 -16.65
CA MET A 132 6.45 4.91 -17.97
C MET A 132 5.07 5.27 -18.52
N VAL A 133 4.98 5.75 -19.75
CA VAL A 133 3.70 6.00 -20.40
C VAL A 133 3.07 4.67 -20.80
N LEU A 134 1.79 4.45 -20.49
CA LEU A 134 1.12 3.20 -20.83
C LEU A 134 1.17 2.95 -22.35
N PRO A 135 1.43 1.72 -22.81
CA PRO A 135 1.50 1.40 -24.25
C PRO A 135 0.22 1.72 -25.02
N THR A 136 -0.92 1.77 -24.32
CA THR A 136 -2.24 2.07 -24.89
C THR A 136 -2.42 3.55 -25.25
N VAL A 137 -1.59 4.46 -24.74
CA VAL A 137 -1.68 5.90 -25.05
C VAL A 137 -1.17 6.16 -26.47
N LYS A 138 -2.02 6.74 -27.31
CA LYS A 138 -1.67 7.13 -28.68
C LYS A 138 -0.96 8.47 -28.73
N GLY A 139 -0.20 8.72 -29.78
CA GLY A 139 0.59 9.96 -29.94
C GLY A 139 -0.25 11.24 -29.92
N GLU A 140 -1.49 11.18 -30.41
CA GLU A 140 -2.44 12.29 -30.43
C GLU A 140 -2.91 12.73 -29.04
N ASP A 141 -2.96 11.81 -28.07
CA ASP A 141 -3.41 12.10 -26.70
C ASP A 141 -2.29 12.66 -25.81
N VAL A 142 -1.03 12.52 -26.22
CA VAL A 142 0.15 12.86 -25.43
C VAL A 142 0.15 14.31 -24.96
N PRO A 143 -0.12 15.33 -25.80
CA PRO A 143 -0.09 16.73 -25.35
C PRO A 143 -1.11 17.04 -24.24
N ASN A 144 -2.24 16.34 -24.25
CA ASN A 144 -3.31 16.53 -23.27
C ASN A 144 -3.01 15.79 -21.96
N LEU A 145 -2.51 14.55 -22.04
CA LEU A 145 -2.24 13.70 -20.87
C LEU A 145 -0.91 14.05 -20.19
N PHE A 146 0.08 14.48 -20.96
CA PHE A 146 1.46 14.72 -20.51
C PHE A 146 1.96 16.09 -20.98
N PRO A 147 1.47 17.20 -20.38
CA PRO A 147 1.86 18.55 -20.78
C PRO A 147 3.34 18.86 -20.53
N LYS A 148 4.00 18.09 -19.64
CA LYS A 148 5.45 18.15 -19.40
C LYS A 148 6.27 17.43 -20.48
N GLY A 149 5.61 16.81 -21.47
CA GLY A 149 6.23 16.06 -22.55
C GLY A 149 6.53 14.60 -22.21
N ILE A 150 6.97 13.87 -23.25
CA ILE A 150 7.42 12.48 -23.15
C ILE A 150 8.78 12.32 -23.82
N GLU A 151 9.55 11.35 -23.37
CA GLU A 151 10.81 10.93 -23.97
C GLU A 151 10.65 9.48 -24.47
N THR A 152 10.90 9.24 -25.75
CA THR A 152 10.91 7.89 -26.32
C THR A 152 12.33 7.38 -26.39
N ILE A 153 12.58 6.22 -25.79
CA ILE A 153 13.88 5.57 -25.78
C ILE A 153 13.94 4.61 -26.96
N GLU A 154 14.90 4.84 -27.85
CA GLU A 154 15.16 3.96 -28.99
C GLU A 154 15.66 2.58 -28.52
N VAL A 155 15.10 1.53 -29.10
CA VAL A 155 15.43 0.13 -28.76
C VAL A 155 15.66 -0.69 -30.03
N PRO A 156 16.46 -1.78 -29.99
CA PRO A 156 16.84 -2.54 -31.18
C PRO A 156 15.67 -3.08 -32.03
N SER A 157 14.48 -3.24 -31.43
CA SER A 157 13.28 -3.68 -32.14
C SER A 157 12.65 -2.61 -33.04
N GLY A 158 13.07 -1.34 -32.93
CA GLY A 158 12.46 -0.20 -33.61
C GLY A 158 11.06 0.18 -33.10
N LYS A 159 10.59 -0.46 -32.02
CA LYS A 159 9.27 -0.19 -31.44
C LYS A 159 9.35 0.97 -30.43
N GLY A 160 8.55 2.02 -30.63
CA GLY A 160 8.45 3.18 -29.74
C GLY A 160 7.62 2.98 -28.46
N TYR A 161 7.65 1.80 -27.83
CA TYR A 161 6.86 1.54 -26.62
C TYR A 161 7.54 2.05 -25.35
N LEU A 162 8.87 2.17 -25.36
CA LEU A 162 9.66 2.55 -24.19
C LEU A 162 9.63 4.07 -24.03
N ARG A 163 8.54 4.58 -23.46
CA ARG A 163 8.26 6.02 -23.32
C ARG A 163 8.24 6.41 -21.85
N THR A 164 8.92 7.50 -21.51
CA THR A 164 8.94 8.04 -20.15
C THR A 164 8.35 9.44 -20.10
N THR A 165 7.84 9.84 -18.93
CA THR A 165 7.36 11.20 -18.66
C THR A 165 7.66 11.55 -17.20
N PRO A 166 7.94 12.82 -16.84
CA PRO A 166 7.94 13.22 -15.44
C PRO A 166 6.60 12.89 -14.79
N GLN A 167 6.58 12.58 -13.49
CA GLN A 167 5.32 12.30 -12.80
C GLN A 167 4.27 13.40 -13.06
N PRO A 168 3.09 13.03 -13.60
CA PRO A 168 2.03 13.96 -14.01
C PRO A 168 1.16 14.45 -12.84
#